data_AF-A0AAD4SVI9-F1
#
_entry.id   AF-A0AAD4SVI9-F1
#
_cell.length_a   1.000
_cell.length_b   1.000
_cell.length_c   1.000
_cell.angle_alpha   90.00
_cell.angle_beta   90.00
_cell.angle_gamma   90.00
#
_symmetry.space_group_name_H-M   'P 1'
#
loop_
_entity.id
_entity.type
_entity.pdbx_description
1 polymer ?
#
loop_
_entity_poly.entity_id
_entity_poly.type
_entity_poly.pdbx_seq_one_letter_code
_entity_poly.pdbx_strand_id
1 'polypeptide(L)'
;MEFSSPVGFFLAVMIALSMMLQMQTPAAAISCDPVETSLMSRSSADNCRKDLQNLCVSQGREASKSEFSSFPTNQDKIKCEGCCQVPLPTSPPPPPAPRCFDSCETKCGAIGVRAADQACVRLVGIKTRTFKGLACTCCCRARIVLPPTPPLPLTPTSDNNICKLEDIHLAFKPSDSPGCRSCPADCESKCTALGTSVVQEQCTQGSDSSRCKCCCRDNTSPPPPSPPPSPLALPPIIFDPLPPPPPSNNNMCKVGDKYAEIRSFETTSCRFCETDCETRCSRDRTRMTMQMCTVETKSVFCKCCCAAA
;
A
#
# COMPACT_ATOMS: atom_id res chain seq x y z
N MET A 1 -46.59 -49.74 19.16
CA MET A 1 -47.54 -48.70 18.73
C MET A 1 -47.78 -48.92 17.24
N GLU A 2 -48.80 -49.69 16.91
CA GLU A 2 -49.19 -50.00 15.52
C GLU A 2 -50.20 -48.96 15.06
N PHE A 3 -49.83 -48.16 14.05
CA PHE A 3 -50.76 -47.21 13.44
C PHE A 3 -51.69 -47.97 12.49
N SER A 4 -52.77 -48.54 13.01
CA SER A 4 -53.69 -49.43 12.30
C SER A 4 -54.73 -48.72 11.41
N SER A 5 -54.56 -47.43 11.11
CA SER A 5 -55.49 -46.69 10.26
C SER A 5 -54.77 -46.06 9.06
N PRO A 6 -55.16 -46.41 7.81
CA PRO A 6 -54.51 -45.89 6.61
C PRO A 6 -54.57 -44.36 6.52
N VAL A 7 -55.60 -43.74 7.12
CA VAL A 7 -55.77 -42.27 7.13
C VAL A 7 -54.64 -41.57 7.90
N GLY A 8 -54.14 -42.17 8.99
CA GLY A 8 -53.07 -41.58 9.80
C GLY A 8 -51.72 -41.58 9.09
N PHE A 9 -51.45 -42.62 8.29
CA PHE A 9 -50.22 -42.73 7.50
C PHE A 9 -50.17 -41.67 6.39
N PHE A 10 -51.28 -41.47 5.65
CA PHE A 10 -51.34 -40.43 4.63
C PHE A 10 -51.15 -39.02 5.21
N LEU A 11 -51.73 -38.73 6.38
CA LEU A 11 -51.55 -37.43 7.03
C LEU A 11 -50.08 -37.19 7.44
N ALA A 12 -49.42 -38.20 8.02
CA ALA A 12 -48.02 -38.11 8.42
C ALA A 12 -47.08 -37.92 7.21
N VAL A 13 -47.35 -38.64 6.11
CA VAL A 13 -46.60 -38.51 4.85
C VAL A 13 -46.79 -37.11 4.24
N MET A 14 -48.01 -36.56 4.26
CA MET A 14 -48.27 -35.21 3.75
C MET A 14 -47.59 -34.13 4.59
N ILE A 15 -47.55 -34.27 5.92
CA ILE A 15 -46.83 -33.35 6.80
C ILE A 15 -45.31 -33.42 6.53
N ALA A 16 -44.76 -34.62 6.41
CA ALA A 16 -43.34 -34.81 6.10
C ALA A 16 -42.96 -34.26 4.71
N LEU A 17 -43.79 -34.50 3.69
CA LEU A 17 -43.61 -33.92 2.35
C LEU A 17 -43.74 -32.40 2.37
N SER A 18 -44.68 -31.83 3.14
CA SER A 18 -44.83 -30.39 3.28
C SER A 18 -43.59 -29.75 3.92
N MET A 19 -43.00 -30.40 4.93
CA MET A 19 -41.74 -29.95 5.53
C MET A 19 -40.54 -30.09 4.59
N MET A 20 -40.46 -31.15 3.78
CA MET A 20 -39.39 -31.29 2.78
C MET A 20 -39.52 -30.29 1.62
N LEU A 21 -40.75 -29.99 1.18
CA LEU A 21 -41.01 -29.01 0.13
C LEU A 21 -40.74 -27.56 0.59
N GLN A 22 -40.90 -27.25 1.87
CA GLN A 22 -40.54 -25.93 2.41
C GLN A 22 -39.03 -25.69 2.51
N MET A 23 -38.19 -26.74 2.58
CA MET A 23 -36.73 -26.60 2.62
C MET A 23 -36.07 -26.41 1.25
N GLN A 24 -36.80 -26.60 0.15
CA GLN A 24 -36.28 -26.41 -1.21
C GLN A 24 -36.90 -25.17 -1.87
N THR A 25 -36.98 -24.05 -1.16
CA THR A 25 -37.10 -22.78 -1.88
C THR A 25 -35.75 -22.56 -2.58
N PRO A 26 -35.66 -22.67 -3.92
CA PRO A 26 -34.43 -22.32 -4.61
C PRO A 26 -34.11 -20.89 -4.21
N ALA A 27 -32.92 -20.68 -3.63
CA ALA A 27 -32.44 -19.35 -3.30
C ALA A 27 -32.71 -18.47 -4.50
N ALA A 28 -33.58 -17.46 -4.33
CA ALA A 28 -33.95 -16.58 -5.43
C ALA A 28 -32.64 -15.99 -5.95
N ALA A 29 -32.25 -16.38 -7.16
CA ALA A 29 -31.07 -15.82 -7.78
C ALA A 29 -31.29 -14.32 -7.88
N ILE A 30 -30.29 -13.54 -7.45
CA ILE A 30 -30.36 -12.08 -7.52
C ILE A 30 -30.53 -11.72 -9.01
N SER A 31 -31.74 -11.33 -9.38
CA SER A 31 -31.99 -10.80 -10.72
C SER A 31 -31.55 -9.34 -10.72
N CYS A 32 -30.36 -9.09 -11.27
CA CYS A 32 -29.93 -7.75 -11.59
C CYS A 32 -30.75 -7.20 -12.76
N ASP A 33 -30.92 -5.88 -12.83
CA ASP A 33 -31.53 -5.25 -14.01
C ASP A 33 -30.67 -5.51 -15.26
N PRO A 34 -31.24 -5.50 -16.49
CA PRO A 34 -30.49 -5.80 -17.72
C PRO A 34 -29.31 -4.85 -18.00
N VAL A 35 -29.25 -3.71 -17.32
CA VAL A 35 -28.16 -2.72 -17.41
C VAL A 35 -27.12 -2.91 -16.30
N GLU A 36 -27.41 -3.71 -15.28
CA GLU A 36 -26.52 -3.99 -14.16
C GLU A 36 -25.61 -5.20 -14.46
N THR A 37 -24.48 -5.28 -13.74
CA THR A 37 -23.58 -6.43 -13.83
C THR A 37 -23.54 -7.16 -12.51
N SER A 38 -23.86 -8.47 -12.56
CA SER A 38 -23.77 -9.37 -11.42
C SER A 38 -22.31 -9.68 -11.10
N LEU A 39 -21.92 -9.51 -9.84
CA LEU A 39 -20.60 -9.85 -9.35
C LEU A 39 -20.69 -10.83 -8.18
N MET A 40 -19.66 -11.66 -8.09
CA MET A 40 -19.49 -12.64 -7.01
C MET A 40 -18.20 -12.38 -6.25
N SER A 41 -18.27 -12.39 -4.93
CA SER A 41 -17.09 -12.36 -4.07
C SER A 41 -17.18 -13.44 -2.99
N ARG A 42 -16.03 -13.90 -2.47
CA ARG A 42 -15.96 -14.77 -1.29
C ARG A 42 -15.49 -13.92 -0.12
N SER A 43 -16.35 -13.74 0.87
CA SER A 43 -16.02 -12.95 2.05
C SER A 43 -16.73 -13.49 3.29
N SER A 44 -16.31 -13.01 4.46
CA SER A 44 -17.04 -13.17 5.72
C SER A 44 -18.38 -12.43 5.64
N ALA A 45 -19.40 -12.89 6.38
CA ALA A 45 -20.72 -12.27 6.45
C ALA A 45 -20.67 -10.74 6.63
N ASP A 46 -19.81 -10.29 7.56
CA ASP A 46 -19.72 -8.88 7.97
C ASP A 46 -19.07 -7.98 6.91
N ASN A 47 -18.17 -8.53 6.08
CA ASN A 47 -17.42 -7.76 5.08
C ASN A 47 -18.03 -7.82 3.69
N CYS A 48 -19.02 -8.69 3.49
CA CYS A 48 -19.60 -9.00 2.20
C CYS A 48 -20.13 -7.77 1.44
N ARG A 49 -20.83 -6.86 2.15
CA ARG A 49 -21.29 -5.58 1.57
C ARG A 49 -20.13 -4.68 1.15
N LYS A 50 -19.13 -4.56 2.01
CA LYS A 50 -17.98 -3.67 1.78
C LYS A 50 -17.13 -4.17 0.61
N ASP A 51 -16.94 -5.47 0.50
CA ASP A 51 -16.18 -6.08 -0.58
C ASP A 51 -16.90 -5.95 -1.92
N LEU A 52 -18.23 -6.17 -1.97
CA LEU A 52 -19.02 -5.90 -3.17
C LEU A 52 -18.96 -4.43 -3.57
N GLN A 53 -19.02 -3.51 -2.60
CA GLN A 53 -18.91 -2.07 -2.87
C GLN A 53 -17.53 -1.70 -3.42
N ASN A 54 -16.46 -2.21 -2.82
CA ASN A 54 -15.10 -2.01 -3.31
C ASN A 54 -14.93 -2.59 -4.73
N LEU A 55 -15.53 -3.74 -5.00
CA LEU A 55 -15.49 -4.38 -6.32
C LEU A 55 -16.22 -3.55 -7.37
N CYS A 56 -17.42 -3.03 -7.06
CA CYS A 56 -18.13 -2.10 -7.96
C CYS A 56 -17.30 -0.82 -8.20
N VAL A 57 -16.75 -0.22 -7.13
CA VAL A 57 -15.93 1.00 -7.24
C VAL A 57 -14.68 0.78 -8.09
N SER A 58 -14.04 -0.39 -7.96
CA SER A 58 -12.89 -0.75 -8.80
C SER A 58 -13.23 -0.85 -10.30
N GLN A 59 -14.49 -1.10 -10.64
CA GLN A 59 -15.00 -1.07 -12.02
C GLN A 59 -15.56 0.30 -12.42
N GLY A 60 -15.39 1.33 -11.59
CA GLY A 60 -15.94 2.66 -11.80
C GLY A 60 -17.47 2.71 -11.67
N ARG A 61 -18.06 1.80 -10.88
CA ARG A 61 -19.52 1.62 -10.73
C ARG A 61 -19.94 1.78 -9.27
N GLU A 62 -21.23 2.07 -9.05
CA GLU A 62 -21.82 2.06 -7.71
C GLU A 62 -22.60 0.76 -7.47
N ALA A 63 -22.59 0.26 -6.23
CA ALA A 63 -23.35 -0.92 -5.85
C ALA A 63 -24.83 -0.54 -5.71
N SER A 64 -25.70 -1.15 -6.51
CA SER A 64 -27.15 -0.86 -6.54
C SER A 64 -27.91 -1.79 -5.59
N LYS A 65 -27.60 -3.09 -5.63
CA LYS A 65 -28.26 -4.12 -4.82
C LYS A 65 -27.27 -5.18 -4.35
N SER A 66 -27.43 -5.66 -3.11
CA SER A 66 -26.64 -6.74 -2.53
C SER A 66 -27.55 -7.68 -1.74
N GLU A 67 -27.51 -8.98 -2.01
CA GLU A 67 -28.16 -9.99 -1.17
C GLU A 67 -27.11 -11.04 -0.72
N PHE A 68 -27.38 -11.66 0.41
CA PHE A 68 -26.44 -12.55 1.09
C PHE A 68 -26.99 -13.97 1.06
N SER A 69 -26.32 -14.86 0.33
CA SER A 69 -26.71 -16.27 0.24
C SER A 69 -25.74 -17.12 1.05
N SER A 70 -26.11 -17.46 2.29
CA SER A 70 -25.36 -18.41 3.10
C SER A 70 -25.76 -19.84 2.71
N PHE A 71 -24.91 -20.55 1.97
CA PHE A 71 -25.08 -21.99 1.77
C PHE A 71 -24.52 -22.74 2.98
N PRO A 72 -25.23 -23.74 3.53
CA PRO A 72 -24.87 -24.41 4.79
C PRO A 72 -23.64 -25.34 4.71
N THR A 73 -22.96 -25.45 3.56
CA THR A 73 -21.92 -26.47 3.34
C THR A 73 -20.49 -26.05 3.70
N ASN A 74 -20.24 -24.80 4.09
CA ASN A 74 -18.94 -24.37 4.63
C ASN A 74 -19.11 -23.07 5.45
N GLN A 75 -19.07 -23.16 6.79
CA GLN A 75 -19.35 -22.03 7.68
C GLN A 75 -18.37 -20.86 7.55
N ASP A 76 -17.16 -21.08 7.03
CA ASP A 76 -16.12 -20.06 7.02
C ASP A 76 -16.07 -19.20 5.76
N LYS A 77 -16.85 -19.51 4.72
CA LYS A 77 -16.82 -18.77 3.44
C LYS A 77 -18.21 -18.59 2.86
N ILE A 78 -18.78 -17.40 3.08
CA ILE A 78 -20.05 -17.02 2.48
C ILE A 78 -19.79 -16.48 1.07
N LYS A 79 -20.69 -16.85 0.16
CA LYS A 79 -20.69 -16.34 -1.21
C LYS A 79 -21.53 -15.06 -1.24
N CYS A 80 -20.90 -13.98 -1.64
CA CYS A 80 -21.48 -12.66 -1.79
C CYS A 80 -21.89 -12.46 -3.24
N GLU A 81 -23.17 -12.19 -3.49
CA GLU A 81 -23.65 -11.87 -4.83
C GLU A 81 -24.27 -10.46 -4.80
N GLY A 82 -23.98 -9.64 -5.80
CA GLY A 82 -24.49 -8.26 -5.85
C GLY A 82 -24.47 -7.69 -7.27
N CYS A 83 -25.22 -6.61 -7.47
CA CYS A 83 -25.37 -5.93 -8.75
C CYS A 83 -24.69 -4.55 -8.70
N CYS A 84 -23.82 -4.27 -9.67
CA CYS A 84 -23.24 -2.95 -9.86
C CYS A 84 -23.95 -2.19 -10.98
N GLN A 85 -24.39 -0.97 -10.69
CA GLN A 85 -25.02 -0.09 -11.67
C GLN A 85 -23.96 0.49 -12.61
N VAL A 86 -24.25 0.47 -13.92
CA VAL A 86 -23.48 1.27 -14.88
C VAL A 86 -23.64 2.74 -14.48
N PRO A 87 -22.56 3.56 -14.51
CA PRO A 87 -22.67 4.95 -14.16
C PRO A 87 -23.75 5.58 -15.05
N LEU A 88 -24.79 6.15 -14.45
CA LEU A 88 -25.70 6.98 -15.22
C LEU A 88 -24.85 7.99 -15.98
N PRO A 89 -25.15 8.28 -17.26
CA PRO A 89 -24.48 9.34 -18.00
C PRO A 89 -24.55 10.58 -17.11
N THR A 90 -23.39 10.95 -16.56
CA THR A 90 -23.29 11.97 -15.54
C THR A 90 -23.96 13.21 -16.09
N SER A 91 -24.95 13.72 -15.38
CA SER A 91 -25.38 15.10 -15.54
C SER A 91 -24.13 15.97 -15.61
N PRO A 92 -24.11 16.99 -16.48
CA PRO A 92 -22.92 17.81 -16.69
C PRO A 92 -22.35 18.23 -15.33
N PRO A 93 -21.03 18.10 -15.13
CA PRO A 93 -20.41 18.32 -13.84
C PRO A 93 -20.92 19.67 -13.30
N PRO A 94 -21.40 19.72 -12.05
CA PRO A 94 -21.79 20.99 -11.47
C PRO A 94 -20.61 21.95 -11.64
N PRO A 95 -20.84 23.20 -12.07
CA PRO A 95 -19.77 24.15 -12.35
C PRO A 95 -18.82 24.16 -11.15
N PRO A 96 -17.49 24.13 -11.41
CA PRO A 96 -16.51 24.05 -10.34
C PRO A 96 -16.85 25.10 -9.29
N ALA A 97 -17.07 24.67 -8.05
CA ALA A 97 -17.41 25.56 -6.97
C ALA A 97 -16.40 26.72 -6.96
N PRO A 98 -16.84 27.98 -6.94
CA PRO A 98 -15.94 29.12 -7.01
C PRO A 98 -14.93 28.99 -5.89
N ARG A 99 -13.65 28.86 -6.26
CA ARG A 99 -12.57 28.67 -5.30
C ARG A 99 -12.46 29.97 -4.52
N CYS A 100 -12.56 29.88 -3.19
CA CYS A 100 -12.37 31.04 -2.29
C CYS A 100 -11.04 31.77 -2.52
N PHE A 101 -10.07 31.08 -3.11
CA PHE A 101 -8.72 31.55 -3.36
C PHE A 101 -8.71 32.83 -4.22
N ASP A 102 -9.42 32.83 -5.34
CA ASP A 102 -9.44 33.96 -6.29
C ASP A 102 -10.07 35.22 -5.65
N SER A 103 -11.06 35.01 -4.78
CA SER A 103 -11.72 36.10 -4.05
C SER A 103 -10.86 36.70 -2.94
N CYS A 104 -10.11 35.87 -2.21
CA CYS A 104 -9.22 36.33 -1.16
C CYS A 104 -7.98 37.05 -1.70
N GLU A 105 -7.40 36.57 -2.79
CA GLU A 105 -6.24 37.20 -3.42
C GLU A 105 -6.59 38.59 -3.96
N THR A 106 -7.76 38.72 -4.62
CA THR A 106 -8.28 40.01 -5.11
C THR A 106 -8.51 41.00 -3.95
N LYS A 107 -9.15 40.55 -2.86
CA LYS A 107 -9.45 41.42 -1.71
C LYS A 107 -8.21 41.84 -0.93
N CYS A 108 -7.27 40.93 -0.68
CA CYS A 108 -6.01 41.28 -0.02
C CYS A 108 -5.10 42.10 -0.95
N GLY A 109 -5.14 41.85 -2.26
CA GLY A 109 -4.41 42.62 -3.26
C GLY A 109 -4.82 44.09 -3.30
N ALA A 110 -6.13 44.38 -3.18
CA ALA A 110 -6.66 45.74 -3.15
C ALA A 110 -6.12 46.60 -1.99
N ILE A 111 -5.67 45.98 -0.90
CA ILE A 111 -5.07 46.65 0.26
C ILE A 111 -3.53 46.46 0.33
N GLY A 112 -2.90 46.02 -0.78
CA GLY A 112 -1.43 45.92 -0.88
C GLY A 112 -0.80 44.80 -0.06
N VAL A 113 -1.60 43.83 0.39
CA VAL A 113 -1.16 42.72 1.27
C VAL A 113 -1.40 41.37 0.58
N ARG A 114 -0.78 40.29 1.05
CA ARG A 114 -0.93 38.95 0.47
C ARG A 114 -1.88 38.10 1.32
N ALA A 115 -2.69 37.25 0.70
CA ALA A 115 -3.45 36.23 1.44
C ALA A 115 -2.45 35.24 2.06
N ALA A 116 -2.50 35.05 3.37
CA ALA A 116 -1.61 34.14 4.10
C ALA A 116 -2.29 32.79 4.37
N ASP A 117 -3.55 32.83 4.83
CA ASP A 117 -4.36 31.66 5.12
C ASP A 117 -5.81 31.92 4.71
N GLN A 118 -6.49 30.86 4.25
CA GLN A 118 -7.91 30.88 3.95
C GLN A 118 -8.64 29.79 4.74
N ALA A 119 -9.67 30.19 5.47
CA ALA A 119 -10.60 29.25 6.10
C ALA A 119 -11.95 29.37 5.40
N CYS A 120 -12.43 28.24 4.87
CA CYS A 120 -13.78 28.13 4.32
C CYS A 120 -14.73 27.65 5.42
N VAL A 121 -15.61 28.52 5.88
CA VAL A 121 -16.62 28.15 6.85
C VAL A 121 -17.94 27.89 6.13
N ARG A 122 -18.54 26.72 6.35
CA ARG A 122 -19.89 26.43 5.86
C ARG A 122 -20.89 27.27 6.67
N LEU A 123 -21.62 28.14 6.00
CA LEU A 123 -22.74 28.86 6.63
C LEU A 123 -23.97 27.95 6.60
N VAL A 124 -24.32 27.41 7.76
CA VAL A 124 -25.57 26.67 7.96
C VAL A 124 -26.56 27.58 8.68
N GLY A 125 -27.75 27.77 8.09
CA GLY A 125 -28.81 28.54 8.72
C GLY A 125 -29.28 27.88 10.02
N ILE A 126 -29.07 28.55 11.15
CA ILE A 126 -29.29 27.96 12.49
C ILE A 126 -30.75 27.52 12.71
N LYS A 127 -31.72 28.25 12.14
CA LYS A 127 -33.16 27.92 12.25
C LYS A 127 -33.66 26.85 11.28
N THR A 128 -33.06 26.74 10.10
CA THR A 128 -33.63 25.93 9.01
C THR A 128 -32.74 24.76 8.61
N ARG A 129 -31.54 24.63 9.20
CA ARG A 129 -30.47 23.70 8.83
C ARG A 129 -30.18 23.64 7.32
N THR A 130 -30.60 24.65 6.56
CA THR A 130 -30.38 24.73 5.12
C THR A 130 -28.99 25.31 4.89
N PHE A 131 -28.24 24.68 3.99
CA PHE A 131 -26.95 25.18 3.56
C PHE A 131 -27.14 26.51 2.82
N LYS A 132 -26.54 27.58 3.34
CA LYS A 132 -26.63 28.93 2.76
C LYS A 132 -25.41 29.31 1.92
N GLY A 133 -24.41 28.42 1.83
CA GLY A 133 -23.18 28.64 1.07
C GLY A 133 -21.92 28.55 1.91
N LEU A 134 -20.79 28.85 1.28
CA LEU A 134 -19.48 28.96 1.91
C LEU A 134 -19.16 30.43 2.14
N ALA A 135 -18.74 30.80 3.34
CA ALA A 135 -18.11 32.08 3.60
C ALA A 135 -16.60 31.88 3.66
N CYS A 136 -15.88 32.65 2.86
CA CYS A 136 -14.43 32.68 2.87
C CYS A 136 -13.98 33.78 3.84
N THR A 137 -13.34 33.39 4.95
CA THR A 137 -12.61 34.33 5.81
C THR A 137 -11.16 34.37 5.35
N CYS A 138 -10.72 35.53 4.85
CA CYS A 138 -9.37 35.74 4.33
C CYS A 138 -8.48 36.36 5.42
N CYS A 139 -7.34 35.73 5.74
CA CYS A 139 -6.31 36.36 6.57
C CYS A 139 -5.27 37.03 5.66
N CYS A 140 -5.27 38.35 5.60
CA CYS A 140 -4.28 39.11 4.83
C CYS A 140 -3.05 39.43 5.70
N ARG A 141 -1.84 39.25 5.17
CA ARG A 141 -0.57 39.55 5.85
C ARG A 141 0.22 40.58 5.05
N ALA A 142 0.82 41.54 5.74
CA ALA A 142 1.65 42.58 5.13
C ALA A 142 2.72 41.98 4.22
N ARG A 143 2.87 42.55 3.01
CA ARG A 143 4.00 42.23 2.13
C ARG A 143 5.26 42.82 2.75
N ILE A 144 5.96 42.03 3.55
CA ILE A 144 7.34 42.33 3.88
C ILE A 144 8.11 42.16 2.57
N VAL A 145 8.44 43.28 1.93
CA VAL A 145 9.37 43.30 0.79
C VAL A 145 10.73 42.97 1.37
N LEU A 146 11.01 41.67 1.51
CA LEU A 146 12.36 41.22 1.76
C LEU A 146 13.19 41.60 0.53
N PRO A 147 14.40 42.16 0.70
CA PRO A 147 15.33 42.38 -0.40
C PRO A 147 15.48 41.09 -1.21
N PRO A 148 15.77 41.15 -2.53
CA PRO A 148 15.91 39.97 -3.37
C PRO A 148 16.90 39.02 -2.72
N THR A 149 16.36 37.99 -2.08
CA THR A 149 17.16 36.97 -1.43
C THR A 149 17.98 36.32 -2.55
N PRO A 150 19.32 36.30 -2.47
CA PRO A 150 20.13 35.45 -3.32
C PRO A 150 19.51 34.05 -3.32
N PRO A 151 19.51 33.31 -4.46
CA PRO A 151 18.88 31.99 -4.52
C PRO A 151 19.38 31.15 -3.35
N LEU A 152 18.52 31.02 -2.34
CA LEU A 152 18.81 30.24 -1.15
C LEU A 152 18.87 28.79 -1.63
N PRO A 153 19.97 28.06 -1.36
CA PRO A 153 20.03 26.63 -1.61
C PRO A 153 18.82 25.99 -0.96
N LEU A 154 18.02 25.28 -1.75
CA LEU A 154 16.94 24.42 -1.26
C LEU A 154 17.51 23.54 -0.16
N THR A 155 17.17 23.82 1.09
CA THR A 155 17.56 23.00 2.23
C THR A 155 16.96 21.60 2.05
N PRO A 156 17.79 20.56 1.84
CA PRO A 156 17.31 19.19 1.71
C PRO A 156 17.02 18.66 3.12
N THR A 157 15.84 18.93 3.65
CA THR A 157 15.42 18.37 4.94
C THR A 157 14.61 17.10 4.66
N SER A 158 15.30 16.03 4.30
CA SER A 158 14.78 14.67 4.32
C SER A 158 15.95 13.71 4.16
N ASP A 159 16.37 13.07 5.24
CA ASP A 159 17.50 12.13 5.35
C ASP A 159 17.38 10.85 4.50
N ASN A 160 16.55 10.84 3.46
CA ASN A 160 16.29 9.69 2.59
C ASN A 160 16.26 10.05 1.10
N ASN A 161 16.89 11.16 0.70
CA ASN A 161 17.00 11.56 -0.69
C ASN A 161 18.05 10.69 -1.37
N ILE A 162 17.59 9.68 -2.11
CA ILE A 162 18.44 8.85 -2.99
C ILE A 162 18.96 9.63 -4.21
N CYS A 163 18.39 10.81 -4.50
CA CYS A 163 18.71 11.58 -5.70
C CYS A 163 19.80 12.62 -5.43
N LYS A 164 20.61 12.92 -6.46
CA LYS A 164 21.51 14.08 -6.41
C LYS A 164 20.70 15.36 -6.50
N LEU A 165 21.29 16.49 -6.08
CA LEU A 165 20.62 17.80 -6.04
C LEU A 165 20.07 18.26 -7.41
N GLU A 166 20.64 17.74 -8.50
CA GLU A 166 20.26 18.06 -9.88
C GLU A 166 19.26 17.07 -10.51
N ASP A 167 18.97 15.96 -9.82
CA ASP A 167 18.04 14.96 -10.35
C ASP A 167 16.60 15.27 -9.89
N ILE A 168 15.62 14.99 -10.76
CA ILE A 168 14.19 15.13 -10.47
C ILE A 168 13.74 13.91 -9.65
N HIS A 169 13.32 14.13 -8.41
CA HIS A 169 12.82 13.07 -7.54
C HIS A 169 11.31 12.83 -7.73
N LEU A 170 10.94 11.61 -8.12
CA LEU A 170 9.57 11.14 -8.22
C LEU A 170 9.28 10.09 -7.14
N ALA A 171 8.11 10.14 -6.51
CA ALA A 171 7.66 9.10 -5.60
C ALA A 171 6.17 8.76 -5.81
N PHE A 172 5.85 7.48 -5.97
CA PHE A 172 4.50 7.01 -6.26
C PHE A 172 4.26 5.58 -5.74
N LYS A 173 3.00 5.14 -5.75
CA LYS A 173 2.62 3.75 -5.49
C LYS A 173 2.43 3.05 -6.85
N PRO A 174 3.01 1.85 -7.06
CA PRO A 174 2.83 1.10 -8.30
C PRO A 174 1.36 0.70 -8.47
N SER A 175 0.86 0.79 -9.70
CA SER A 175 -0.58 0.70 -10.00
C SER A 175 -1.15 -0.71 -9.86
N ASP A 176 -0.40 -1.73 -10.27
CA ASP A 176 -0.99 -3.02 -10.64
C ASP A 176 -0.48 -4.22 -9.83
N SER A 177 0.37 -4.03 -8.83
CA SER A 177 0.87 -5.17 -8.05
C SER A 177 1.30 -4.83 -6.62
N PRO A 178 0.93 -5.65 -5.62
CA PRO A 178 1.57 -5.60 -4.32
C PRO A 178 3.03 -6.03 -4.47
N GLY A 179 3.95 -5.07 -4.44
CA GLY A 179 5.38 -5.34 -4.44
C GLY A 179 6.22 -4.30 -5.16
N CYS A 180 7.53 -4.56 -5.23
CA CYS A 180 8.52 -3.67 -5.86
C CYS A 180 8.84 -4.05 -7.31
N ARG A 181 8.23 -5.12 -7.84
CA ARG A 181 8.56 -5.66 -9.17
C ARG A 181 8.23 -4.70 -10.32
N SER A 182 7.22 -3.85 -10.15
CA SER A 182 6.78 -2.90 -11.18
C SER A 182 7.51 -1.56 -11.14
N CYS A 183 8.26 -1.27 -10.06
CA CYS A 183 8.94 0.01 -9.92
C CYS A 183 9.89 0.36 -11.08
N PRO A 184 10.68 -0.56 -11.65
CA PRO A 184 11.59 -0.21 -12.74
C PRO A 184 10.86 0.28 -13.99
N ALA A 185 9.83 -0.46 -14.42
CA ALA A 185 9.03 -0.10 -15.59
C ALA A 185 8.24 1.21 -15.35
N ASP A 186 7.68 1.40 -14.16
CA ASP A 186 6.93 2.60 -13.82
C ASP A 186 7.85 3.84 -13.70
N CYS A 187 9.05 3.68 -13.13
CA CYS A 187 10.06 4.73 -13.06
C CYS A 187 10.49 5.16 -14.46
N GLU A 188 10.80 4.19 -15.34
CA GLU A 188 11.18 4.44 -16.72
C GLU A 188 10.08 5.19 -17.48
N SER A 189 8.85 4.67 -17.43
CA SER A 189 7.70 5.29 -18.07
C SER A 189 7.51 6.75 -17.63
N LYS A 190 7.60 7.03 -16.32
CA LYS A 190 7.40 8.39 -15.79
C LYS A 190 8.57 9.33 -16.10
N CYS A 191 9.82 8.87 -16.02
CA CYS A 191 10.96 9.70 -16.41
C CYS A 191 10.92 10.01 -17.92
N THR A 192 10.58 9.03 -18.76
CA THR A 192 10.42 9.25 -20.21
C THR A 192 9.31 10.24 -20.51
N ALA A 193 8.19 10.19 -19.79
CA ALA A 193 7.11 11.18 -19.92
C ALA A 193 7.55 12.62 -19.59
N LEU A 194 8.62 12.78 -18.80
CA LEU A 194 9.24 14.08 -18.50
C LEU A 194 10.36 14.46 -19.48
N GLY A 195 10.68 13.63 -20.48
CA GLY A 195 11.82 13.83 -21.38
C GLY A 195 13.19 13.52 -20.73
N THR A 196 13.18 12.80 -19.61
CA THR A 196 14.35 12.47 -18.79
C THR A 196 14.64 10.97 -18.79
N SER A 197 15.77 10.52 -18.25
CA SER A 197 16.11 9.11 -18.05
C SER A 197 16.24 8.76 -16.56
N VAL A 198 15.93 7.51 -16.20
CA VAL A 198 16.11 7.02 -14.83
C VAL A 198 17.59 6.86 -14.54
N VAL A 199 18.07 7.51 -13.48
CA VAL A 199 19.46 7.38 -12.99
C VAL A 199 19.52 6.44 -11.79
N GLN A 200 18.51 6.49 -10.93
CA GLN A 200 18.45 5.69 -9.71
C GLN A 200 17.01 5.43 -9.30
N GLU A 201 16.77 4.27 -8.71
CA GLU A 201 15.47 3.88 -8.18
C GLU A 201 15.61 3.24 -6.79
N GLN A 202 14.57 3.38 -5.98
CA GLN A 202 14.45 2.71 -4.69
C GLN A 202 13.00 2.34 -4.45
N CYS A 203 12.74 1.07 -4.16
CA CYS A 203 11.45 0.65 -3.66
C CYS A 203 11.48 0.43 -2.15
N THR A 204 10.48 0.95 -1.45
CA THR A 204 10.23 0.67 -0.03
C THR A 204 8.96 -0.14 0.08
N GLN A 205 9.06 -1.38 0.54
CA GLN A 205 7.91 -2.23 0.81
C GLN A 205 7.42 -1.96 2.24
N GLY A 206 6.25 -1.32 2.36
CA GLY A 206 5.54 -1.20 3.63
C GLY A 206 4.53 -2.33 3.81
N SER A 207 3.98 -2.45 5.02
CA SER A 207 3.01 -3.48 5.41
C SER A 207 1.80 -3.54 4.46
N ASP A 208 1.33 -2.36 4.01
CA ASP A 208 0.08 -2.23 3.26
C ASP A 208 0.27 -1.67 1.83
N SER A 209 1.48 -1.22 1.49
CA SER A 209 1.78 -0.76 0.13
C SER A 209 3.28 -0.62 -0.13
N SER A 210 3.67 -0.87 -1.36
CA SER A 210 4.99 -0.51 -1.88
C SER A 210 5.00 0.95 -2.32
N ARG A 211 6.13 1.63 -2.12
CA ARG A 211 6.40 2.95 -2.68
C ARG A 211 7.66 2.90 -3.52
N CYS A 212 7.53 3.31 -4.79
CA CYS A 212 8.66 3.51 -5.68
C CYS A 212 9.14 4.97 -5.55
N LYS A 213 10.45 5.16 -5.46
CA LYS A 213 11.14 6.44 -5.60
C LYS A 213 12.06 6.34 -6.81
N CYS A 214 12.06 7.34 -7.68
CA CYS A 214 12.88 7.39 -8.88
C CYS A 214 13.61 8.74 -8.95
N CYS A 215 14.84 8.73 -9.42
CA CYS A 215 15.63 9.90 -9.74
C CYS A 215 15.76 9.98 -11.25
N CYS A 216 15.17 11.00 -11.86
CA CYS A 216 15.27 11.23 -13.29
C CYS A 216 16.29 12.34 -13.58
N ARG A 217 17.09 12.20 -14.64
CA ARG A 217 18.02 13.25 -15.10
C ARG A 217 17.71 13.65 -16.53
N ASP A 218 17.88 14.94 -16.79
CA ASP A 218 17.77 15.50 -18.13
C ASP A 218 18.81 14.87 -19.07
N ASN A 219 18.34 14.37 -20.21
CA ASN A 219 19.19 13.74 -21.24
C ASN A 219 20.10 14.74 -21.96
N THR A 220 20.01 16.03 -21.63
CA THR A 220 20.82 17.11 -22.21
C THR A 220 22.23 17.18 -21.64
N SER A 221 22.51 16.47 -20.54
CA SER A 221 23.85 16.45 -19.94
C SER A 221 24.72 15.35 -20.58
N PRO A 222 25.92 15.69 -21.09
CA PRO A 222 26.80 14.71 -21.74
C PRO A 222 27.18 13.56 -20.79
N PRO A 223 27.31 12.32 -21.30
CA PRO A 223 27.65 11.18 -20.46
C PRO A 223 29.00 11.42 -19.76
N PRO A 224 29.13 11.02 -18.47
CA PRO A 224 30.40 11.12 -17.78
C PRO A 224 31.47 10.28 -18.53
N PRO A 225 32.72 10.75 -18.57
CA PRO A 225 33.80 10.05 -19.27
C PRO A 225 33.95 8.64 -18.69
N SER A 226 33.96 7.65 -19.58
CA SER A 226 34.14 6.23 -19.22
C SER A 226 35.39 6.04 -18.36
N PRO A 227 35.33 5.28 -17.26
CA PRO A 227 36.51 4.97 -16.47
C PRO A 227 37.53 4.17 -17.29
N PRO A 228 38.84 4.39 -17.07
CA PRO A 228 39.91 3.72 -17.81
C PRO A 228 39.88 2.19 -17.60
N PRO A 229 40.27 1.40 -18.61
CA PRO A 229 40.27 -0.05 -18.52
C PRO A 229 41.22 -0.52 -17.41
N SER A 230 40.69 -1.24 -16.43
CA SER A 230 41.50 -1.93 -15.42
C SER A 230 42.34 -3.02 -16.08
N PRO A 231 43.63 -3.13 -15.75
CA PRO A 231 44.53 -4.10 -16.38
C PRO A 231 44.16 -5.54 -15.98
N LEU A 232 44.06 -6.39 -17.00
CA LEU A 232 43.92 -7.84 -16.92
C LEU A 232 45.09 -8.46 -16.13
N ALA A 233 44.79 -9.16 -15.03
CA ALA A 233 45.70 -10.10 -14.40
C ALA A 233 45.35 -11.53 -14.85
N LEU A 234 46.34 -12.21 -15.46
CA LEU A 234 46.31 -13.61 -15.87
C LEU A 234 46.43 -14.59 -14.67
N PRO A 235 46.10 -15.88 -14.87
CA PRO A 235 45.96 -16.88 -13.80
C PRO A 235 47.22 -17.75 -13.59
N PRO A 236 47.31 -18.47 -12.46
CA PRO A 236 47.98 -19.76 -12.41
C PRO A 236 47.07 -20.92 -11.92
N ILE A 237 47.53 -22.13 -12.24
CA ILE A 237 46.83 -23.42 -12.34
C ILE A 237 47.37 -24.40 -11.26
N ILE A 238 46.42 -25.06 -10.55
CA ILE A 238 46.37 -26.41 -9.90
C ILE A 238 47.28 -26.81 -8.68
N PHE A 239 46.65 -27.25 -7.55
CA PHE A 239 46.60 -28.62 -6.94
C PHE A 239 46.41 -28.62 -5.39
N ASP A 240 45.35 -29.33 -4.91
CA ASP A 240 45.04 -29.93 -3.58
C ASP A 240 45.16 -29.09 -2.28
N PRO A 241 44.43 -29.36 -1.15
CA PRO A 241 43.83 -30.63 -0.70
C PRO A 241 42.37 -30.55 -0.19
N LEU A 242 41.83 -31.71 0.17
CA LEU A 242 40.55 -31.96 0.86
C LEU A 242 40.17 -30.86 1.89
N PRO A 243 38.94 -30.33 1.86
CA PRO A 243 38.55 -29.25 2.75
C PRO A 243 38.59 -29.73 4.22
N PRO A 244 39.29 -29.00 5.10
CA PRO A 244 39.24 -29.27 6.53
C PRO A 244 37.80 -29.12 7.05
N PRO A 245 37.41 -29.85 8.10
CA PRO A 245 36.11 -29.67 8.73
C PRO A 245 35.91 -28.18 9.08
N PRO A 246 34.73 -27.61 8.81
CA PRO A 246 34.50 -26.18 8.97
C PRO A 246 34.87 -25.77 10.40
N PRO A 247 35.70 -24.73 10.58
CA PRO A 247 36.06 -24.23 11.90
C PRO A 247 34.76 -23.90 12.64
N SER A 248 34.61 -24.45 13.84
CA SER A 248 33.57 -24.05 14.77
C SER A 248 33.67 -22.53 14.96
N ASN A 249 32.75 -21.80 14.32
CA ASN A 249 32.78 -20.34 14.12
C ASN A 249 32.49 -19.55 15.40
N ASN A 250 32.97 -20.02 16.55
CA ASN A 250 32.80 -19.35 17.85
C ASN A 250 33.71 -18.11 17.98
N ASN A 251 34.53 -17.81 16.97
CA ASN A 251 35.51 -16.73 16.99
C ASN A 251 34.91 -15.34 16.76
N MET A 252 33.60 -15.25 16.47
CA MET A 252 32.96 -13.97 16.16
C MET A 252 32.60 -13.15 17.41
N CYS A 253 32.32 -13.82 18.52
CA CYS A 253 31.97 -13.17 19.78
C CYS A 253 33.17 -13.14 20.72
N LYS A 254 33.26 -12.10 21.56
CA LYS A 254 34.30 -12.04 22.59
C LYS A 254 34.07 -13.16 23.61
N VAL A 255 35.14 -13.66 24.22
CA VAL A 255 35.03 -14.66 25.29
C VAL A 255 34.18 -14.07 26.42
N GLY A 256 33.06 -14.73 26.73
CA GLY A 256 32.06 -14.27 27.70
C GLY A 256 30.77 -13.72 27.09
N ASP A 257 30.78 -13.35 25.81
CA ASP A 257 29.56 -12.98 25.08
C ASP A 257 28.76 -14.23 24.71
N LYS A 258 27.43 -14.13 24.75
CA LYS A 258 26.52 -15.17 24.29
C LYS A 258 26.32 -15.07 22.78
N TYR A 259 26.53 -16.19 22.08
CA TYR A 259 26.24 -16.31 20.65
C TYR A 259 24.79 -16.74 20.44
N ALA A 260 24.11 -16.07 19.50
CA ALA A 260 22.80 -16.47 19.02
C ALA A 260 22.76 -16.47 17.49
N GLU A 261 22.04 -17.43 16.92
CA GLU A 261 21.84 -17.56 15.47
C GLU A 261 20.36 -17.55 15.14
N ILE A 262 19.99 -16.76 14.14
CA ILE A 262 18.62 -16.56 13.69
C ILE A 262 18.61 -16.76 12.18
N ARG A 263 17.78 -17.69 11.70
CA ARG A 263 17.62 -17.94 10.27
C ARG A 263 16.24 -17.48 9.83
N SER A 264 16.20 -16.60 8.83
CA SER A 264 14.97 -16.15 8.19
C SER A 264 14.90 -16.68 6.76
N PHE A 265 13.83 -17.43 6.45
CA PHE A 265 13.61 -18.04 5.13
C PHE A 265 12.77 -17.17 4.19
N GLU A 266 12.27 -16.03 4.67
CA GLU A 266 11.30 -15.21 3.93
C GLU A 266 11.95 -14.01 3.24
N THR A 267 13.24 -13.78 3.49
CA THR A 267 13.95 -12.59 3.03
C THR A 267 15.40 -12.91 2.71
N THR A 268 15.93 -12.17 1.73
CA THR A 268 17.37 -12.08 1.42
C THR A 268 17.99 -10.79 1.96
N SER A 269 17.23 -10.00 2.72
CA SER A 269 17.66 -8.72 3.28
C SER A 269 18.21 -8.85 4.70
N CYS A 270 19.43 -8.37 4.90
CA CYS A 270 20.07 -8.27 6.22
C CYS A 270 19.42 -7.26 7.18
N ARG A 271 18.49 -6.42 6.70
CA ARG A 271 17.87 -5.36 7.52
C ARG A 271 17.12 -5.91 8.74
N PHE A 272 16.58 -7.12 8.63
CA PHE A 272 15.86 -7.76 9.73
C PHE A 272 16.79 -8.27 10.83
N CYS A 273 18.06 -8.53 10.50
CA CYS A 273 19.00 -9.05 11.48
C CYS A 273 19.14 -8.10 12.67
N GLU A 274 19.27 -6.79 12.44
CA GLU A 274 19.50 -5.80 13.51
C GLU A 274 18.39 -5.88 14.57
N THR A 275 17.14 -5.76 14.12
CA THR A 275 15.97 -5.81 15.00
C THR A 275 15.78 -7.18 15.66
N ASP A 276 16.01 -8.28 14.94
CA ASP A 276 15.88 -9.63 15.50
C ASP A 276 16.96 -9.94 16.52
N CYS A 277 18.22 -9.57 16.23
CA CYS A 277 19.34 -9.70 17.16
C CYS A 277 19.13 -8.84 18.41
N GLU A 278 18.71 -7.57 18.28
CA GLU A 278 18.41 -6.71 19.43
C GLU A 278 17.29 -7.28 20.29
N THR A 279 16.19 -7.72 19.66
CA THR A 279 15.06 -8.33 20.36
C THR A 279 15.49 -9.60 21.09
N ARG A 280 16.37 -10.40 20.48
CA ARG A 280 16.90 -11.62 21.09
C ARG A 280 17.80 -11.31 22.28
N CYS A 281 18.79 -10.43 22.13
CA CYS A 281 19.69 -10.05 23.23
C CYS A 281 18.90 -9.42 24.39
N SER A 282 17.92 -8.55 24.09
CA SER A 282 17.09 -7.87 25.09
C SER A 282 16.26 -8.86 25.92
N ARG A 283 15.74 -9.91 25.29
CA ARG A 283 14.99 -10.99 25.97
C ARG A 283 15.84 -11.70 27.02
N ASP A 284 17.13 -11.88 26.73
CA ASP A 284 18.10 -12.50 27.62
C ASP A 284 18.74 -11.52 28.61
N ARG A 285 18.21 -10.28 28.69
CA ARG A 285 18.75 -9.17 29.51
C ARG A 285 20.22 -8.86 29.21
N THR A 286 20.59 -8.96 27.94
CA THR A 286 21.91 -8.66 27.40
C THR A 286 21.80 -7.58 26.34
N ARG A 287 22.92 -6.92 25.99
CA ARG A 287 22.99 -5.93 24.93
C ARG A 287 23.72 -6.50 23.72
N MET A 288 23.21 -6.25 22.52
CA MET A 288 23.88 -6.64 21.28
C MET A 288 25.21 -5.89 21.16
N THR A 289 26.32 -6.62 21.03
CA THR A 289 27.67 -6.06 20.86
C THR A 289 28.16 -6.16 19.42
N MET A 290 27.74 -7.20 18.71
CA MET A 290 28.15 -7.44 17.34
C MET A 290 27.08 -8.23 16.59
N GLN A 291 27.00 -7.98 15.29
CA GLN A 291 26.13 -8.68 14.37
C GLN A 291 26.89 -9.00 13.09
N MET A 292 26.59 -10.18 12.53
CA MET A 292 26.95 -10.52 11.16
C MET A 292 25.73 -11.07 10.44
N CYS A 293 25.55 -10.66 9.18
CA CYS A 293 24.54 -11.19 8.31
C CYS A 293 25.19 -11.97 7.17
N THR A 294 24.64 -13.14 6.84
CA THR A 294 25.04 -13.93 5.68
C THR A 294 23.81 -14.26 4.86
N VAL A 295 23.83 -13.91 3.58
CA VAL A 295 22.73 -14.19 2.65
C VAL A 295 23.04 -15.52 1.95
N GLU A 296 22.22 -16.53 2.18
CA GLU A 296 22.12 -17.71 1.32
C GLU A 296 21.00 -17.52 0.31
N THR A 297 21.04 -18.25 -0.81
CA THR A 297 20.21 -18.10 -2.03
C THR A 297 18.75 -17.70 -1.82
N LYS A 298 18.09 -18.11 -0.73
CA LYS A 298 16.73 -17.69 -0.35
C LYS A 298 16.54 -17.47 1.15
N SER A 299 17.61 -17.36 1.92
CA SER A 299 17.52 -17.20 3.37
C SER A 299 18.62 -16.31 3.89
N VAL A 300 18.31 -15.54 4.93
CA VAL A 300 19.30 -14.78 5.68
C VAL A 300 19.62 -15.49 6.97
N PHE A 301 20.91 -15.57 7.28
CA PHE A 301 21.44 -15.97 8.58
C PHE A 301 21.98 -14.76 9.31
N CYS A 302 21.40 -14.49 10.47
CA CYS A 302 21.87 -13.48 11.39
C CYS A 302 22.61 -14.16 12.52
N LYS A 303 23.84 -13.74 12.76
CA LYS A 303 24.66 -14.16 13.89
C LYS A 303 24.81 -12.96 14.82
N CYS A 304 24.44 -13.14 16.07
CA CYS A 304 24.39 -12.08 17.08
C CYS A 304 25.32 -12.43 18.24
N CYS A 305 26.07 -11.44 18.72
CA CYS A 305 26.81 -11.53 19.98
C CYS A 305 26.14 -10.61 21.00
N CYS A 306 25.79 -11.18 22.16
CA CYS A 306 25.13 -10.45 23.25
C CYS A 306 26.01 -10.46 24.50
N ALA A 307 26.33 -9.28 25.04
CA ALA A 307 27.07 -9.13 26.29
C ALA A 307 26.14 -8.74 27.44
N ALA A 308 26.53 -9.06 28.68
CA ALA A 308 25.84 -8.51 29.85
C ALA A 308 25.89 -6.98 29.81
N ALA A 309 24.75 -6.33 30.10
CA ALA A 309 24.63 -4.87 30.11
C ALA A 309 25.34 -4.25 31.33
#